data_AF-A0A2M8AFX5-F1
#
_entry.id   AF-A0A2M8AFX5-F1
#
_cell.length_a   1.000
_cell.length_b   1.000
_cell.length_c   1.000
_cell.angle_alpha   90.00
_cell.angle_beta   90.00
_cell.angle_gamma   90.00
#
_symmetry.space_group_name_H-M   'P 1'
#
loop_
_entity.id
_entity.type
_entity.pdbx_description
1 polymer ?
#
loop_
_entity_poly.entity_id
_entity_poly.type
_entity_poly.pdbx_seq_one_letter_code
_entity_poly.pdbx_strand_id
1 'polypeptide(L)'
;MKRNILEIQRAIVKLENPYPKDDLISNYQDFLKYRDFLDLYQFNIKVLEALIQLSNNTWLTGERIDRMSILWAIKKYGYETHHNGYRCRLLKAKNPSEELRLKLFHLFKRCFDENIPLNKKRLIELQNTCNGMIIMVPLNDSCVQWLCDNAFNSENILNRVLRYPVKSTIISKWVKRNYTNTNLHNRRAELVSWLIDENVDFVISKQTLADDFEYLNSIDKKIVADYLEELAVNKMIETEFKETMENRDHSFISKSFEDPFLFPEFEVSPPIMEFTRRTHKVIYNRNIQDVNCNYAYDFDKMRTHFYKNLSIYSERAMLWAIYYSRIDNRQKTKLFKKFYSHENYFSFFTIAKRLKSITLLKFYKEQQELAPPRPHLHEDS
;
A
#
# COMPACT_ATOMS: atom_id res chain seq x y z
N MET A 1 -15.79 16.90 -34.66
CA MET A 1 -17.08 16.24 -34.97
C MET A 1 -17.30 14.95 -34.16
N LYS A 2 -16.43 13.92 -34.24
CA LYS A 2 -16.59 12.66 -33.46
C LYS A 2 -16.61 12.86 -31.92
N ARG A 3 -15.82 13.80 -31.39
CA ARG A 3 -15.75 14.11 -29.95
C ARG A 3 -17.08 14.67 -29.41
N ASN A 4 -17.72 15.58 -30.13
CA ASN A 4 -19.00 16.17 -29.74
C ASN A 4 -20.14 15.15 -29.73
N ILE A 5 -20.14 14.20 -30.68
CA ILE A 5 -21.13 13.11 -30.71
C ILE A 5 -20.98 12.20 -29.48
N LEU A 6 -19.74 11.86 -29.11
CA LEU A 6 -19.45 11.04 -27.92
C LEU A 6 -19.91 11.72 -26.63
N GLU A 7 -19.70 13.03 -26.52
CA GLU A 7 -20.13 13.83 -25.35
C GLU A 7 -21.65 13.90 -25.25
N ILE A 8 -22.36 14.09 -26.37
CA ILE A 8 -23.83 14.05 -26.41
C ILE A 8 -24.34 12.67 -26.01
N GLN A 9 -23.77 11.59 -26.54
CA GLN A 9 -24.16 10.22 -26.17
C GLN A 9 -23.91 9.93 -24.68
N ARG A 10 -22.79 10.39 -24.11
CA ARG A 10 -22.54 10.30 -22.67
C ARG A 10 -23.59 11.05 -21.86
N ALA A 11 -23.96 12.26 -22.29
CA ALA A 11 -25.00 13.03 -21.61
C ALA A 11 -26.35 12.30 -21.64
N ILE A 12 -26.74 11.73 -22.78
CA ILE A 12 -27.98 10.94 -22.93
C ILE A 12 -27.97 9.73 -21.98
N VAL A 13 -26.95 8.86 -22.07
CA VAL A 13 -26.89 7.65 -21.23
C VAL A 13 -26.87 8.00 -19.74
N LYS A 14 -26.17 9.08 -19.37
CA LYS A 14 -26.14 9.55 -17.98
C LYS A 14 -27.51 10.00 -17.48
N LEU A 15 -28.30 10.67 -18.33
CA LEU A 15 -29.64 11.12 -17.99
C LEU A 15 -30.64 9.95 -17.95
N GLU A 16 -30.55 9.04 -18.90
CA GLU A 16 -31.40 7.85 -18.97
C GLU A 16 -31.07 6.84 -17.87
N ASN A 17 -29.80 6.78 -17.45
CA ASN A 17 -29.24 5.80 -16.52
C ASN A 17 -29.82 4.39 -16.74
N PRO A 18 -29.65 3.82 -17.95
CA PRO A 18 -30.36 2.61 -18.34
C PRO A 18 -29.82 1.38 -17.59
N TYR A 19 -30.69 0.38 -17.41
CA TYR A 19 -30.27 -0.94 -16.95
C TYR A 19 -29.67 -1.73 -18.13
N PRO A 20 -28.43 -2.20 -18.04
CA PRO A 20 -27.78 -2.89 -19.15
C PRO A 20 -28.30 -4.32 -19.28
N LYS A 21 -28.39 -4.82 -20.53
CA LYS A 21 -28.64 -6.23 -20.81
C LYS A 21 -27.52 -7.10 -20.27
N ASP A 22 -27.83 -8.33 -19.89
CA ASP A 22 -26.86 -9.28 -19.33
C ASP A 22 -25.70 -9.59 -20.29
N ASP A 23 -25.98 -9.57 -21.60
CA ASP A 23 -25.06 -9.85 -22.70
C ASP A 23 -24.41 -8.59 -23.31
N LEU A 24 -24.56 -7.42 -22.65
CA LEU A 24 -24.04 -6.14 -23.15
C LEU A 24 -22.55 -6.21 -23.57
N ILE A 25 -21.77 -7.03 -22.86
CA ILE A 25 -20.37 -7.31 -23.17
C ILE A 25 -20.20 -8.81 -23.25
N SER A 26 -20.04 -9.34 -24.46
CA SER A 26 -19.77 -10.77 -24.68
C SER A 26 -18.35 -11.02 -25.21
N ASN A 27 -17.74 -10.02 -25.87
CA ASN A 27 -16.40 -10.09 -26.43
C ASN A 27 -15.66 -8.73 -26.35
N TYR A 28 -14.43 -8.67 -26.85
CA TYR A 28 -13.61 -7.46 -26.82
C TYR A 28 -14.14 -6.33 -27.72
N GLN A 29 -14.82 -6.64 -28.82
CA GLN A 29 -15.44 -5.62 -29.69
C GLN A 29 -16.59 -4.92 -28.98
N ASP A 30 -17.42 -5.67 -28.27
CA ASP A 30 -18.49 -5.10 -27.43
C ASP A 30 -17.89 -4.18 -26.36
N PHE A 31 -16.81 -4.63 -25.70
CA PHE A 31 -16.09 -3.81 -24.74
C PHE A 31 -15.62 -2.48 -25.36
N LEU A 32 -14.99 -2.50 -26.54
CA LEU A 32 -14.53 -1.27 -27.21
C LEU A 32 -15.69 -0.33 -27.55
N LYS A 33 -16.87 -0.86 -27.87
CA LYS A 33 -18.08 -0.08 -28.16
C LYS A 33 -18.65 0.59 -26.91
N TYR A 34 -18.65 -0.10 -25.77
CA TYR A 34 -19.36 0.36 -24.55
C TYR A 34 -18.44 0.93 -23.45
N ARG A 35 -17.11 0.75 -23.51
CA ARG A 35 -16.17 1.14 -22.44
C ARG A 35 -16.27 2.59 -21.99
N ASP A 36 -16.63 3.49 -22.90
CA ASP A 36 -16.69 4.94 -22.67
C ASP A 36 -17.98 5.42 -22.00
N PHE A 37 -18.96 4.51 -21.84
CA PHE A 37 -20.29 4.79 -21.28
C PHE A 37 -20.65 3.85 -20.14
N LEU A 38 -19.89 2.77 -19.93
CA LEU A 38 -20.23 1.68 -19.03
C LEU A 38 -20.47 2.14 -17.58
N ASP A 39 -19.71 3.12 -17.11
CA ASP A 39 -19.85 3.70 -15.77
C ASP A 39 -21.11 4.58 -15.59
N LEU A 40 -21.83 4.87 -16.69
CA LEU A 40 -23.09 5.60 -16.71
C LEU A 40 -24.32 4.68 -16.67
N TYR A 41 -24.14 3.37 -16.82
CA TYR A 41 -25.22 2.39 -16.68
C TYR A 41 -25.47 2.05 -15.21
N GLN A 42 -26.68 1.56 -14.93
CA GLN A 42 -26.95 0.89 -13.66
C GLN A 42 -26.08 -0.36 -13.51
N PHE A 43 -25.81 -0.72 -12.25
CA PHE A 43 -24.99 -1.89 -11.95
C PHE A 43 -25.77 -3.19 -12.22
N ASN A 44 -25.20 -4.04 -13.07
CA ASN A 44 -25.63 -5.39 -13.35
C ASN A 44 -24.44 -6.33 -13.10
N ILE A 45 -24.63 -7.33 -12.23
CA ILE A 45 -23.57 -8.29 -11.89
C ILE A 45 -23.15 -9.15 -13.08
N LYS A 46 -24.05 -9.44 -14.03
CA LYS A 46 -23.74 -10.23 -15.23
C LYS A 46 -22.76 -9.52 -16.15
N VAL A 47 -22.92 -8.22 -16.31
CA VAL A 47 -21.97 -7.39 -17.06
C VAL A 47 -20.61 -7.36 -16.37
N LEU A 48 -20.57 -7.26 -15.04
CA LEU A 48 -19.32 -7.33 -14.28
C LEU A 48 -18.63 -8.70 -14.43
N GLU A 49 -19.39 -9.80 -14.30
CA GLU A 49 -18.90 -11.17 -14.51
C GLU A 49 -18.31 -11.32 -15.91
N ALA A 50 -18.99 -10.80 -16.93
CA ALA A 50 -18.53 -10.85 -18.31
C ALA A 50 -17.23 -10.05 -18.55
N LEU A 51 -17.09 -8.85 -17.96
CA LEU A 51 -15.84 -8.09 -18.03
C LEU A 51 -14.66 -8.83 -17.42
N ILE A 52 -14.86 -9.44 -16.24
CA ILE A 52 -13.81 -10.18 -15.54
C ILE A 52 -13.45 -11.45 -16.33
N GLN A 53 -14.45 -12.15 -16.87
CA GLN A 53 -14.25 -13.31 -17.73
C GLN A 53 -13.48 -12.93 -18.99
N LEU A 54 -13.87 -11.84 -19.66
CA LEU A 54 -13.18 -11.30 -20.82
C LEU A 54 -11.71 -11.02 -20.46
N SER A 55 -11.45 -10.33 -19.35
CA SER A 55 -10.09 -10.02 -18.91
C SER A 55 -9.26 -11.28 -18.63
N ASN A 56 -9.84 -12.29 -18.00
CA ASN A 56 -9.16 -13.56 -17.76
C ASN A 56 -8.89 -14.33 -19.06
N ASN A 57 -9.85 -14.41 -19.97
CA ASN A 57 -9.70 -15.16 -21.22
C ASN A 57 -8.64 -14.51 -22.13
N THR A 58 -8.54 -13.18 -22.11
CA THR A 58 -7.66 -12.41 -22.98
C THR A 58 -6.27 -12.12 -22.39
N TRP A 59 -6.04 -12.50 -21.13
CA TRP A 59 -4.86 -12.02 -20.41
C TRP A 59 -3.53 -12.43 -21.02
N LEU A 60 -3.43 -13.66 -21.50
CA LEU A 60 -2.21 -14.24 -22.08
C LEU A 60 -2.33 -14.48 -23.58
N THR A 61 -3.37 -13.96 -24.23
CA THR A 61 -3.48 -14.07 -25.68
C THR A 61 -2.43 -13.18 -26.33
N GLY A 62 -1.90 -13.62 -27.49
CA GLY A 62 -1.02 -12.82 -28.33
C GLY A 62 -1.73 -11.67 -29.05
N GLU A 63 -3.04 -11.52 -28.84
CA GLU A 63 -3.83 -10.45 -29.42
C GLU A 63 -3.50 -9.09 -28.80
N ARG A 64 -3.66 -8.03 -29.60
CA ARG A 64 -3.43 -6.65 -29.15
C ARG A 64 -4.59 -6.17 -28.28
N ILE A 65 -4.52 -6.48 -26.99
CA ILE A 65 -5.56 -6.16 -26.01
C ILE A 65 -5.07 -5.15 -24.99
N ASP A 66 -5.84 -4.08 -24.82
CA ASP A 66 -5.60 -3.06 -23.79
C ASP A 66 -6.13 -3.57 -22.44
N ARG A 67 -5.31 -4.41 -21.80
CA ARG A 67 -5.59 -5.00 -20.48
C ARG A 67 -5.91 -3.93 -19.43
N MET A 68 -5.21 -2.80 -19.48
CA MET A 68 -5.37 -1.74 -18.50
C MET A 68 -6.71 -1.03 -18.66
N SER A 69 -7.17 -0.82 -19.90
CA SER A 69 -8.50 -0.30 -20.19
C SER A 69 -9.61 -1.21 -19.62
N ILE A 70 -9.51 -2.53 -19.79
CA ILE A 70 -10.49 -3.48 -19.25
C ILE A 70 -10.50 -3.43 -17.72
N LEU A 71 -9.32 -3.45 -17.08
CA LEU A 71 -9.22 -3.35 -15.62
C LEU A 71 -9.82 -2.05 -15.08
N TRP A 72 -9.59 -0.93 -15.74
CA TRP A 72 -10.21 0.34 -15.36
C TRP A 72 -11.73 0.30 -15.51
N ALA A 73 -12.26 -0.34 -16.55
CA ALA A 73 -13.69 -0.53 -16.71
C ALA A 73 -14.28 -1.40 -15.60
N ILE A 74 -13.68 -2.55 -15.28
CA ILE A 74 -14.06 -3.39 -14.13
C ILE A 74 -14.08 -2.55 -12.84
N LYS A 75 -13.01 -1.79 -12.62
CA LYS A 75 -12.82 -0.96 -11.42
C LYS A 75 -13.80 0.20 -11.31
N LYS A 76 -14.23 0.81 -12.42
CA LYS A 76 -15.23 1.90 -12.42
C LYS A 76 -16.64 1.36 -12.33
N TYR A 77 -16.93 0.29 -13.08
CA TYR A 77 -18.26 -0.29 -13.15
C TYR A 77 -18.64 -1.03 -11.87
N GLY A 78 -17.75 -1.90 -11.39
CA GLY A 78 -18.01 -2.83 -10.30
C GLY A 78 -17.81 -2.31 -8.89
N TYR A 79 -17.25 -1.11 -8.70
CA TYR A 79 -16.87 -0.61 -7.37
C TYR A 79 -17.41 0.78 -7.08
N GLU A 80 -17.76 1.03 -5.82
CA GLU A 80 -18.14 2.35 -5.32
C GLU A 80 -16.90 3.12 -4.86
N THR A 81 -16.82 4.39 -5.24
CA THR A 81 -15.83 5.34 -4.69
C THR A 81 -16.42 6.03 -3.47
N HIS A 82 -15.96 5.68 -2.27
CA HIS A 82 -16.28 6.46 -1.08
C HIS A 82 -15.33 7.65 -0.93
N HIS A 83 -15.88 8.86 -0.79
CA HIS A 83 -15.13 10.12 -0.65
C HIS A 83 -14.47 10.33 0.72
N ASN A 84 -14.58 9.40 1.66
CA ASN A 84 -14.08 9.58 3.02
C ASN A 84 -12.59 9.20 3.17
N GLY A 85 -11.70 9.94 2.49
CA GLY A 85 -10.26 10.07 2.78
C GLY A 85 -9.37 8.81 2.70
N TYR A 86 -9.97 7.63 2.68
CA TYR A 86 -9.31 6.33 2.59
C TYR A 86 -9.88 5.65 1.35
N ARG A 87 -9.02 5.33 0.39
CA ARG A 87 -9.37 4.66 -0.88
C ARG A 87 -9.83 3.21 -0.65
N CYS A 88 -10.83 2.98 0.17
CA CYS A 88 -11.54 1.70 0.24
C CYS A 88 -12.64 1.72 -0.81
N ARG A 89 -12.44 0.93 -1.86
CA ARG A 89 -13.44 0.67 -2.89
C ARG A 89 -14.18 -0.58 -2.47
N LEU A 90 -15.48 -0.48 -2.24
CA LEU A 90 -16.32 -1.64 -1.99
C LEU A 90 -16.88 -2.12 -3.32
N LEU A 91 -16.88 -3.45 -3.50
CA LEU A 91 -17.57 -4.05 -4.62
C LEU A 91 -19.07 -3.72 -4.50
N LYS A 92 -19.68 -3.20 -5.57
CA LYS A 92 -21.11 -2.90 -5.62
C LYS A 92 -21.97 -4.15 -5.35
N ALA A 93 -21.48 -5.32 -5.76
CA ALA A 93 -22.06 -6.59 -5.37
C ALA A 93 -21.84 -6.81 -3.87
N LYS A 94 -22.89 -6.62 -3.06
CA LYS A 94 -22.84 -6.74 -1.59
C LYS A 94 -22.43 -8.14 -1.11
N ASN A 95 -22.68 -9.18 -1.92
CA ASN A 95 -22.31 -10.58 -1.66
C ASN A 95 -21.96 -11.26 -3.00
N PRO A 96 -20.75 -11.09 -3.55
CA PRO A 96 -20.38 -11.73 -4.80
C PRO A 96 -20.36 -13.25 -4.64
N SER A 97 -20.80 -13.97 -5.68
CA SER A 97 -20.76 -15.44 -5.72
C SER A 97 -19.33 -15.95 -5.52
N GLU A 98 -19.17 -17.18 -5.02
CA GLU A 98 -17.83 -17.79 -4.89
C GLU A 98 -17.10 -17.84 -6.23
N GLU A 99 -17.82 -18.15 -7.31
CA GLU A 99 -17.27 -18.16 -8.66
C GLU A 99 -16.72 -16.78 -9.08
N LEU A 100 -17.47 -15.70 -8.82
CA LEU A 100 -17.02 -14.34 -9.13
C LEU A 100 -15.77 -13.96 -8.31
N ARG A 101 -15.74 -14.32 -7.02
CA ARG A 101 -14.58 -14.09 -6.15
C ARG A 101 -13.34 -14.84 -6.63
N LEU A 102 -13.52 -16.08 -7.10
CA LEU A 102 -12.47 -16.89 -7.69
C LEU A 102 -11.94 -16.28 -8.99
N LYS A 103 -12.83 -15.83 -9.89
CA LYS A 103 -12.44 -15.14 -11.14
C LYS A 103 -11.66 -13.84 -10.89
N LEU A 104 -12.07 -13.05 -9.89
CA LEU A 104 -11.33 -11.86 -9.45
C LEU A 104 -9.94 -12.21 -8.91
N PHE A 105 -9.85 -13.27 -8.10
CA PHE A 105 -8.57 -13.73 -7.58
C PHE A 105 -7.64 -14.25 -8.68
N HIS A 106 -8.15 -15.00 -9.66
CA HIS A 106 -7.35 -15.44 -10.80
C HIS A 106 -6.78 -14.25 -11.59
N LEU A 107 -7.58 -13.21 -11.79
CA LEU A 107 -7.10 -11.99 -12.45
C LEU A 107 -5.97 -11.34 -11.66
N PHE A 108 -6.11 -11.23 -10.34
CA PHE A 108 -5.06 -10.75 -9.44
C PHE A 108 -3.79 -11.62 -9.52
N LYS A 109 -3.94 -12.94 -9.42
CA LYS A 109 -2.83 -13.90 -9.49
C LYS A 109 -2.03 -13.75 -10.79
N ARG A 110 -2.72 -13.62 -11.92
CA ARG A 110 -2.11 -13.45 -13.25
C ARG A 110 -1.29 -12.17 -13.42
N CYS A 111 -1.36 -11.22 -12.48
CA CYS A 111 -0.51 -10.03 -12.47
C CYS A 111 0.91 -10.30 -11.95
N PHE A 112 1.14 -11.52 -11.46
CA PHE A 112 2.42 -11.98 -10.91
C PHE A 112 3.01 -13.13 -11.73
N ASP A 113 2.43 -13.45 -12.89
CA ASP A 113 3.02 -14.41 -13.83
C ASP A 113 4.26 -13.78 -14.47
N GLU A 114 5.32 -14.57 -14.65
CA GLU A 114 6.64 -14.08 -15.11
C GLU A 114 6.64 -13.58 -16.57
N ASN A 115 5.65 -14.00 -17.37
CA ASN A 115 5.62 -13.82 -18.82
C ASN A 115 4.80 -12.61 -19.30
N ILE A 116 4.56 -11.60 -18.46
CA ILE A 116 3.77 -10.43 -18.86
C ILE A 116 4.70 -9.45 -19.63
N PRO A 117 4.47 -9.19 -20.93
CA PRO A 117 5.32 -8.32 -21.74
C PRO A 117 5.03 -6.83 -21.49
N LEU A 118 5.20 -6.37 -20.24
CA LEU A 118 4.98 -4.99 -19.82
C LEU A 118 6.24 -4.43 -19.15
N ASN A 119 6.49 -3.13 -19.34
CA ASN A 119 7.51 -2.46 -18.55
C ASN A 119 7.15 -2.44 -17.05
N LYS A 120 8.17 -2.32 -16.20
CA LYS A 120 8.04 -2.38 -14.74
C LYS A 120 6.99 -1.40 -14.18
N LYS A 121 6.94 -0.16 -14.69
CA LYS A 121 5.99 0.86 -14.24
C LYS A 121 4.54 0.47 -14.50
N ARG A 122 4.24 -0.01 -15.71
CA ARG A 122 2.89 -0.49 -16.08
C ARG A 122 2.51 -1.74 -15.30
N LEU A 123 3.45 -2.66 -15.08
CA LEU A 123 3.22 -3.85 -14.26
C LEU A 123 2.81 -3.48 -12.83
N ILE A 124 3.51 -2.52 -12.20
CA ILE A 124 3.18 -2.03 -10.86
C ILE A 124 1.77 -1.41 -10.83
N GLU A 125 1.43 -0.58 -11.82
CA GLU A 125 0.09 0.03 -11.91
C GLU A 125 -1.03 -1.01 -12.04
N LEU A 126 -0.77 -2.03 -12.86
CA LEU A 126 -1.67 -3.13 -13.10
C LEU A 126 -1.87 -3.96 -11.81
N GLN A 127 -0.78 -4.35 -11.15
CA GLN A 127 -0.81 -5.06 -9.86
C GLN A 127 -1.58 -4.26 -8.80
N ASN A 128 -1.33 -2.95 -8.70
CA ASN A 128 -2.05 -2.06 -7.78
C ASN A 128 -3.55 -1.98 -8.10
N THR A 129 -3.90 -1.99 -9.38
CA THR A 129 -5.29 -1.97 -9.82
C THR A 129 -6.02 -3.26 -9.46
N CYS A 130 -5.44 -4.42 -9.74
CA CYS A 130 -6.03 -5.72 -9.41
C CYS A 130 -6.04 -5.98 -7.90
N ASN A 131 -4.99 -5.60 -7.17
CA ASN A 131 -4.97 -5.66 -5.71
C ASN A 131 -6.17 -4.89 -5.12
N GLY A 132 -6.45 -3.70 -5.66
CA GLY A 132 -7.59 -2.87 -5.27
C GLY A 132 -8.96 -3.55 -5.45
N MET A 133 -9.08 -4.49 -6.39
CA MET A 133 -10.33 -5.21 -6.68
C MET A 133 -10.63 -6.33 -5.68
N ILE A 134 -9.59 -6.96 -5.13
CA ILE A 134 -9.74 -8.05 -4.16
C ILE A 134 -9.66 -7.57 -2.69
N ILE A 135 -9.57 -6.25 -2.46
CA ILE A 135 -9.67 -5.67 -1.12
C ILE A 135 -11.04 -6.00 -0.52
N MET A 136 -11.05 -6.47 0.72
CA MET A 136 -12.28 -6.85 1.45
C MET A 136 -13.08 -8.00 0.84
N VAL A 137 -12.52 -8.72 -0.15
CA VAL A 137 -13.17 -9.90 -0.75
C VAL A 137 -12.70 -11.16 -0.01
N PRO A 138 -13.59 -11.90 0.70
CA PRO A 138 -13.24 -13.19 1.28
C PRO A 138 -13.04 -14.21 0.16
N LEU A 139 -12.00 -15.02 0.24
CA LEU A 139 -11.60 -16.04 -0.73
C LEU A 139 -11.71 -17.42 -0.08
N ASN A 140 -11.75 -18.46 -0.89
CA ASN A 140 -11.69 -19.83 -0.38
C ASN A 140 -10.27 -20.20 0.09
N ASP A 141 -10.17 -21.32 0.78
CA ASP A 141 -8.92 -21.78 1.41
C ASP A 141 -7.78 -21.97 0.42
N SER A 142 -8.04 -22.46 -0.79
CA SER A 142 -7.01 -22.64 -1.82
C SER A 142 -6.38 -21.31 -2.26
N CYS A 143 -7.19 -20.27 -2.42
CA CYS A 143 -6.72 -18.93 -2.75
C CYS A 143 -5.97 -18.29 -1.58
N VAL A 144 -6.44 -18.50 -0.35
CA VAL A 144 -5.77 -18.01 0.87
C VAL A 144 -4.41 -18.67 1.05
N GLN A 145 -4.31 -19.98 0.81
CA GLN A 145 -3.05 -20.71 0.86
C GLN A 145 -2.06 -20.12 -0.16
N TRP A 146 -2.51 -19.89 -1.40
CA TRP A 146 -1.67 -19.25 -2.41
C TRP A 146 -1.17 -17.86 -1.98
N LEU A 147 -2.01 -17.02 -1.35
CA LEU A 147 -1.58 -15.72 -0.82
C LEU A 147 -0.49 -15.87 0.24
N CYS A 148 -0.60 -16.88 1.13
CA CYS A 148 0.38 -17.14 2.18
C CYS A 148 1.72 -17.63 1.59
N ASP A 149 1.66 -18.52 0.60
CA ASP A 149 2.85 -19.08 -0.05
C ASP A 149 3.62 -18.03 -0.86
N ASN A 150 2.91 -17.01 -1.36
CA ASN A 150 3.48 -15.93 -2.18
C ASN A 150 3.58 -14.59 -1.43
N ALA A 151 3.44 -14.59 -0.10
CA ALA A 151 3.32 -13.38 0.71
C ALA A 151 4.48 -12.39 0.50
N PHE A 152 5.69 -12.90 0.29
CA PHE A 152 6.90 -12.09 0.13
C PHE A 152 7.20 -11.68 -1.31
N ASN A 153 6.42 -12.14 -2.29
CA ASN A 153 6.65 -11.79 -3.70
C ASN A 153 6.26 -10.34 -4.01
N SER A 154 5.40 -9.72 -3.19
CA SER A 154 4.97 -8.33 -3.36
C SER A 154 4.35 -7.76 -2.08
N GLU A 155 4.59 -6.48 -1.79
CA GLU A 155 3.91 -5.76 -0.70
C GLU A 155 2.37 -5.83 -0.86
N ASN A 156 1.86 -5.90 -2.10
CA ASN A 156 0.44 -6.07 -2.35
C ASN A 156 -0.10 -7.40 -1.82
N ILE A 157 0.60 -8.52 -2.07
CA ILE A 157 0.20 -9.84 -1.59
C ILE A 157 0.32 -9.89 -0.06
N LEU A 158 1.45 -9.42 0.50
CA LEU A 158 1.63 -9.34 1.94
C LEU A 158 0.50 -8.54 2.62
N ASN A 159 0.15 -7.39 2.06
CA ASN A 159 -0.96 -6.56 2.56
C ASN A 159 -2.30 -7.30 2.53
N ARG A 160 -2.54 -8.19 1.56
CA ARG A 160 -3.75 -9.02 1.51
C ARG A 160 -3.77 -10.07 2.60
N VAL A 161 -2.64 -10.75 2.85
CA VAL A 161 -2.50 -11.73 3.93
C VAL A 161 -2.74 -11.06 5.28
N LEU A 162 -2.01 -9.98 5.56
CA LEU A 162 -2.01 -9.33 6.87
C LEU A 162 -3.32 -8.60 7.20
N ARG A 163 -4.02 -8.07 6.20
CA ARG A 163 -5.27 -7.31 6.36
C ARG A 163 -6.46 -8.01 5.72
N TYR A 164 -6.45 -9.33 5.75
CA TYR A 164 -7.52 -10.16 5.20
C TYR A 164 -8.84 -9.91 5.94
N PRO A 165 -9.99 -9.82 5.25
CA PRO A 165 -11.21 -9.27 5.83
C PRO A 165 -11.90 -10.16 6.86
N VAL A 166 -11.64 -11.47 6.84
CA VAL A 166 -12.31 -12.46 7.70
C VAL A 166 -11.29 -13.30 8.46
N LYS A 167 -11.74 -14.02 9.49
CA LYS A 167 -10.88 -14.98 10.19
C LYS A 167 -10.47 -16.11 9.24
N SER A 168 -9.23 -16.57 9.37
CA SER A 168 -8.69 -17.69 8.58
C SER A 168 -7.67 -18.46 9.42
N THR A 169 -7.87 -19.77 9.53
CA THR A 169 -6.96 -20.67 10.23
C THR A 169 -5.64 -20.82 9.48
N ILE A 170 -5.67 -20.76 8.14
CA ILE A 170 -4.48 -20.80 7.27
C ILE A 170 -3.58 -19.61 7.57
N ILE A 171 -4.12 -18.39 7.54
CA ILE A 171 -3.33 -17.18 7.81
C ILE A 171 -2.85 -17.16 9.26
N SER A 172 -3.68 -17.58 10.22
CA SER A 172 -3.26 -17.63 11.64
C SER A 172 -2.07 -18.59 11.84
N LYS A 173 -2.08 -19.76 11.19
CA LYS A 173 -0.93 -20.68 11.16
C LYS A 173 0.29 -20.06 10.48
N TRP A 174 0.11 -19.37 9.35
CA TRP A 174 1.18 -18.67 8.64
C TRP A 174 1.81 -17.58 9.52
N VAL A 175 1.00 -16.80 10.24
CA VAL A 175 1.46 -15.75 11.15
C VAL A 175 2.26 -16.33 12.30
N LYS A 176 1.80 -17.43 12.93
CA LYS A 176 2.56 -18.09 14.00
C LYS A 176 3.96 -18.52 13.54
N ARG A 177 4.06 -19.09 12.33
CA ARG A 177 5.34 -19.51 11.74
C ARG A 177 6.25 -18.34 11.38
N ASN A 178 5.67 -17.18 11.06
CA ASN A 178 6.40 -15.99 10.63
C ASN A 178 6.48 -14.90 11.71
N TYR A 179 6.07 -15.18 12.95
CA TYR A 179 6.04 -14.15 13.99
C TYR A 179 7.44 -13.61 14.30
N THR A 180 8.46 -14.45 14.27
CA THR A 180 9.87 -14.04 14.48
C THR A 180 10.59 -13.71 13.17
N ASN A 181 9.87 -13.61 12.05
CA ASN A 181 10.49 -13.31 10.75
C ASN A 181 10.89 -11.82 10.70
N THR A 182 12.18 -11.59 10.45
CA THR A 182 12.79 -10.25 10.43
C THR A 182 12.21 -9.33 9.35
N ASN A 183 11.76 -9.89 8.23
CA ASN A 183 11.13 -9.13 7.14
C ASN A 183 9.77 -8.53 7.53
N LEU A 184 9.23 -8.89 8.70
CA LEU A 184 7.92 -8.46 9.19
C LEU A 184 7.99 -7.62 10.47
N HIS A 185 9.18 -7.19 10.91
CA HIS A 185 9.34 -6.37 12.11
C HIS A 185 8.54 -5.06 12.04
N ASN A 186 8.48 -4.42 10.86
CA ASN A 186 7.65 -3.22 10.67
C ASN A 186 6.14 -3.51 10.52
N ARG A 187 5.73 -4.79 10.51
CA ARG A 187 4.33 -5.25 10.38
C ARG A 187 3.78 -5.86 11.66
N ARG A 188 4.46 -5.62 12.79
CA ARG A 188 4.19 -6.28 14.07
C ARG A 188 2.74 -6.18 14.52
N ALA A 189 2.12 -5.00 14.44
CA ALA A 189 0.73 -4.80 14.85
C ALA A 189 -0.24 -5.67 14.02
N GLU A 190 0.03 -5.83 12.72
CA GLU A 190 -0.82 -6.63 11.85
C GLU A 190 -0.64 -8.13 12.12
N LEU A 191 0.59 -8.59 12.38
CA LEU A 191 0.88 -9.94 12.90
C LEU A 191 0.14 -10.23 14.20
N VAL A 192 0.27 -9.34 15.20
CA VAL A 192 -0.39 -9.49 16.50
C VAL A 192 -1.90 -9.51 16.36
N SER A 193 -2.47 -8.79 15.38
CA SER A 193 -3.92 -8.81 15.14
C SER A 193 -4.45 -10.22 14.89
N TRP A 194 -3.70 -11.09 14.19
CA TRP A 194 -4.07 -12.49 13.95
C TRP A 194 -3.94 -13.34 15.21
N LEU A 195 -2.98 -13.04 16.08
CA LEU A 195 -2.85 -13.72 17.37
C LEU A 195 -4.00 -13.36 18.31
N ILE A 196 -4.45 -12.09 18.29
CA ILE A 196 -5.63 -11.62 19.03
C ILE A 196 -6.90 -12.35 18.57
N ASP A 197 -7.00 -12.68 17.29
CA ASP A 197 -8.17 -13.37 16.75
C ASP A 197 -8.39 -14.78 17.28
N GLU A 198 -7.31 -15.44 17.73
CA GLU A 198 -7.32 -16.73 18.39
C GLU A 198 -7.28 -16.63 19.92
N ASN A 199 -6.53 -15.65 20.46
CA ASN A 199 -6.42 -15.37 21.89
C ASN A 199 -6.63 -13.87 22.15
N VAL A 200 -7.84 -13.50 22.54
CA VAL A 200 -8.26 -12.09 22.77
C VAL A 200 -7.40 -11.37 23.81
N ASP A 201 -6.80 -12.13 24.74
CA ASP A 201 -5.95 -11.60 25.80
C ASP A 201 -4.47 -11.53 25.43
N PHE A 202 -4.10 -11.92 24.21
CA PHE A 202 -2.72 -11.82 23.73
C PHE A 202 -2.21 -10.37 23.82
N VAL A 203 -1.06 -10.19 24.45
CA VAL A 203 -0.36 -8.90 24.55
C VAL A 203 1.05 -9.06 24.01
N ILE A 204 1.46 -8.14 23.15
CA ILE A 204 2.84 -8.12 22.67
C ILE A 204 3.83 -7.91 23.81
N SER A 205 4.91 -8.69 23.82
CA SER A 205 5.96 -8.49 24.80
C SER A 205 6.77 -7.23 24.49
N LYS A 206 7.20 -6.51 25.53
CA LYS A 206 8.09 -5.35 25.37
C LYS A 206 9.42 -5.73 24.73
N GLN A 207 9.91 -6.95 24.98
CA GLN A 207 11.13 -7.46 24.37
C GLN A 207 11.00 -7.58 22.86
N THR A 208 9.90 -8.14 22.35
CA THR A 208 9.63 -8.23 20.91
C THR A 208 9.67 -6.86 20.23
N LEU A 209 9.13 -5.83 20.87
CA LEU A 209 9.18 -4.46 20.34
C LEU A 209 10.59 -3.86 20.39
N ALA A 210 11.38 -4.19 21.42
CA ALA A 210 12.78 -3.80 21.49
C ALA A 210 13.61 -4.47 20.40
N ASP A 211 13.39 -5.77 20.15
CA ASP A 211 14.06 -6.52 19.08
C ASP A 211 13.70 -5.95 17.70
N ASP A 212 12.41 -5.65 17.45
CA ASP A 212 11.95 -4.98 16.23
C ASP A 212 12.66 -3.62 16.04
N PHE A 213 12.76 -2.84 17.12
CA PHE A 213 13.39 -1.52 17.13
C PHE A 213 14.88 -1.58 16.78
N GLU A 214 15.65 -2.43 17.47
CA GLU A 214 17.09 -2.55 17.26
C GLU A 214 17.39 -3.08 15.86
N TYR A 215 16.59 -4.05 15.37
CA TYR A 215 16.73 -4.55 14.01
C TYR A 215 16.50 -3.46 12.96
N LEU A 216 15.40 -2.71 13.05
CA LEU A 216 15.12 -1.64 12.08
C LEU A 216 16.19 -0.53 12.14
N ASN A 217 16.73 -0.23 13.33
CA ASN A 217 17.88 0.68 13.44
C ASN A 217 19.14 0.13 12.78
N SER A 218 19.39 -1.18 12.87
CA SER A 218 20.55 -1.78 12.20
C SER A 218 20.44 -1.67 10.67
N ILE A 219 19.24 -1.84 10.11
CA ILE A 219 18.99 -1.65 8.67
C ILE A 219 19.21 -0.19 8.28
N ASP A 220 18.60 0.75 9.01
CA ASP A 220 18.72 2.17 8.69
C ASP A 220 20.15 2.68 8.85
N LYS A 221 20.92 2.17 9.81
CA LYS A 221 22.36 2.46 9.93
C LYS A 221 23.14 1.97 8.71
N LYS A 222 22.81 0.78 8.20
CA LYS A 222 23.41 0.26 6.98
C LYS A 222 23.05 1.12 5.77
N ILE A 223 21.79 1.54 5.63
CA ILE A 223 21.35 2.45 4.56
C ILE A 223 22.15 3.77 4.58
N VAL A 224 22.39 4.36 5.75
CA VAL A 224 23.23 5.56 5.86
C VAL A 224 24.68 5.26 5.45
N ALA A 225 25.25 4.14 5.90
CA ALA A 225 26.61 3.76 5.55
C ALA A 225 26.79 3.56 4.04
N ASP A 226 25.92 2.75 3.43
CA ASP A 226 25.92 2.46 1.98
C ASP A 226 25.76 3.77 1.17
N TYR A 227 24.87 4.67 1.62
CA TYR A 227 24.68 5.98 1.01
C TYR A 227 25.94 6.87 1.07
N LEU A 228 26.61 6.93 2.24
CA LEU A 228 27.82 7.74 2.41
C LEU A 228 28.99 7.20 1.60
N GLU A 229 29.07 5.88 1.46
CA GLU A 229 30.04 5.21 0.59
C GLU A 229 29.81 5.58 -0.88
N GLU A 230 28.57 5.45 -1.38
CA GLU A 230 28.22 5.83 -2.76
C GLU A 230 28.48 7.32 -3.02
N LEU A 231 28.16 8.19 -2.05
CA LEU A 231 28.43 9.63 -2.15
C LEU A 231 29.94 9.93 -2.21
N ALA A 232 30.77 9.18 -1.47
CA ALA A 232 32.22 9.31 -1.53
C ALA A 232 32.77 8.83 -2.89
N VAL A 233 32.27 7.71 -3.41
CA VAL A 233 32.62 7.19 -4.74
C VAL A 233 32.25 8.19 -5.83
N ASN A 234 31.03 8.76 -5.78
CA ASN A 234 30.58 9.75 -6.74
C ASN A 234 31.48 10.99 -6.74
N LYS A 235 31.89 11.48 -5.56
CA LYS A 235 32.87 12.58 -5.45
C LYS A 235 34.25 12.23 -6.01
N MET A 236 34.72 11.00 -5.82
CA MET A 236 35.98 10.54 -6.40
C MET A 236 35.91 10.53 -7.92
N ILE A 237 34.83 9.95 -8.48
CA ILE A 237 34.59 9.93 -9.92
C ILE A 237 34.52 11.36 -10.47
N GLU A 238 33.74 12.23 -9.84
CA GLU A 238 33.64 13.64 -10.24
C GLU A 238 35.01 14.31 -10.23
N THR A 239 35.85 14.07 -9.21
CA THR A 239 37.19 14.67 -9.08
C THR A 239 38.17 14.12 -10.12
N GLU A 240 38.25 12.80 -10.29
CA GLU A 240 39.18 12.13 -11.21
C GLU A 240 38.83 12.39 -12.67
N PHE A 241 37.53 12.45 -13.00
CA PHE A 241 37.09 12.71 -14.37
C PHE A 241 36.89 14.20 -14.67
N LYS A 242 37.02 15.09 -13.66
CA LYS A 242 36.87 16.55 -13.84
C LYS A 242 37.80 17.11 -14.89
N GLU A 243 39.10 16.78 -14.81
CA GLU A 243 40.10 17.26 -15.76
C GLU A 243 39.89 16.69 -17.17
N THR A 244 39.36 15.47 -17.28
CA THR A 244 39.04 14.82 -18.56
C THR A 244 37.74 15.36 -19.19
N MET A 245 36.84 15.91 -18.36
CA MET A 245 35.58 16.54 -18.75
C MET A 245 35.79 18.02 -19.12
N GLU A 246 36.63 18.75 -18.38
CA GLU A 246 36.90 20.19 -18.57
C GLU A 246 37.90 20.47 -19.71
N ASN A 247 38.84 19.56 -20.02
CA ASN A 247 39.81 19.72 -21.12
C ASN A 247 39.31 19.25 -22.50
N ARG A 248 38.00 19.05 -22.69
CA ARG A 248 37.46 18.77 -24.03
C ARG A 248 37.45 20.05 -24.85
N ASP A 249 38.54 20.26 -25.59
CA ASP A 249 38.63 21.29 -26.60
C ASP A 249 37.54 21.07 -27.67
N HIS A 250 36.46 21.84 -27.58
CA HIS A 250 35.35 21.82 -28.54
C HIS A 250 35.79 22.17 -29.98
N SER A 251 37.07 22.55 -30.19
CA SER A 251 37.63 22.87 -31.49
C SER A 251 37.95 21.65 -32.37
N PHE A 252 38.05 20.44 -31.82
CA PHE A 252 38.36 19.22 -32.59
C PHE A 252 37.15 18.46 -33.14
N ILE A 253 35.91 18.84 -32.80
CA ILE A 253 34.71 18.31 -33.45
C ILE A 253 34.48 19.10 -34.75
N SER A 254 35.33 18.79 -35.74
CA SER A 254 35.19 19.32 -37.09
C SER A 254 33.91 18.81 -37.74
N LYS A 255 33.18 19.76 -38.33
CA LYS A 255 32.04 19.74 -39.27
C LYS A 255 31.99 18.65 -40.37
N SER A 256 32.33 17.40 -40.11
CA SER A 256 32.27 16.37 -41.16
C SER A 256 31.72 15.05 -40.61
N PHE A 257 30.50 14.76 -41.08
CA PHE A 257 29.79 13.48 -41.11
C PHE A 257 29.20 12.96 -39.79
N GLU A 258 27.87 12.85 -39.81
CA GLU A 258 27.00 11.82 -39.24
C GLU A 258 27.66 10.73 -38.36
N ASP A 259 28.15 11.11 -37.18
CA ASP A 259 28.56 10.14 -36.16
C ASP A 259 27.61 10.22 -34.95
N PRO A 260 26.79 9.18 -34.66
CA PRO A 260 25.79 9.21 -33.59
C PRO A 260 26.38 9.02 -32.18
N PHE A 261 27.70 8.99 -32.03
CA PHE A 261 28.37 8.90 -30.72
C PHE A 261 28.48 10.27 -30.04
N LEU A 262 27.33 10.91 -29.79
CA LEU A 262 27.21 11.80 -28.65
C LEU A 262 27.45 10.92 -27.42
N PHE A 263 28.66 10.97 -26.86
CA PHE A 263 28.91 10.37 -25.56
C PHE A 263 27.86 10.93 -24.60
N PRO A 264 27.03 10.07 -23.97
CA PRO A 264 26.00 10.53 -23.06
C PRO A 264 26.68 11.39 -21.98
N GLU A 265 26.08 12.54 -21.67
CA GLU A 265 26.50 13.33 -20.50
C GLU A 265 26.59 12.38 -19.32
N PHE A 266 27.80 12.22 -18.79
CA PHE A 266 28.04 11.34 -17.66
C PHE A 266 27.54 12.06 -16.42
N GLU A 267 26.24 11.95 -16.17
CA GLU A 267 25.60 12.46 -14.97
C GLU A 267 25.61 11.34 -13.93
N VAL A 268 26.45 11.50 -12.90
CA VAL A 268 26.43 10.58 -11.76
C VAL A 268 25.14 10.86 -11.00
N SER A 269 24.20 9.91 -11.05
CA SER A 269 22.94 10.07 -10.32
C SER A 269 23.21 10.16 -8.82
N PRO A 270 22.59 11.11 -8.10
CA PRO A 270 22.77 11.20 -6.66
C PRO A 270 22.25 9.94 -5.98
N PRO A 271 22.95 9.43 -4.95
CA PRO A 271 22.50 8.28 -4.19
C PRO A 271 21.16 8.58 -3.52
N ILE A 272 20.33 7.55 -3.35
CA ILE A 272 18.99 7.68 -2.74
C ILE A 272 18.99 7.03 -1.36
N MET A 273 18.60 7.79 -0.34
CA MET A 273 18.47 7.31 1.05
C MET A 273 16.99 7.10 1.42
N GLU A 274 16.51 5.86 1.41
CA GLU A 274 15.14 5.49 1.80
C GLU A 274 15.10 4.69 3.10
N PHE A 275 14.71 5.33 4.19
CA PHE A 275 14.61 4.68 5.51
C PHE A 275 13.41 3.75 5.66
N THR A 276 13.54 2.79 6.56
CA THR A 276 12.43 1.91 6.96
C THR A 276 11.29 2.70 7.62
N ARG A 277 10.04 2.29 7.34
CA ARG A 277 8.86 2.89 7.97
C ARG A 277 8.87 2.64 9.48
N ARG A 278 8.63 3.70 10.27
CA ARG A 278 8.69 3.67 11.73
C ARG A 278 7.33 3.91 12.39
N THR A 279 7.09 3.27 13.54
CA THR A 279 5.88 3.45 14.36
C THR A 279 6.12 4.34 15.58
N HIS A 280 7.37 4.71 15.83
CA HIS A 280 7.82 5.57 16.92
C HIS A 280 8.34 6.92 16.41
N LYS A 281 8.56 7.86 17.33
CA LYS A 281 9.15 9.17 16.98
C LYS A 281 10.54 8.99 16.36
N VAL A 282 10.73 9.60 15.19
CA VAL A 282 12.04 9.72 14.53
C VAL A 282 12.69 11.01 15.00
N ILE A 283 13.99 10.95 15.33
CA ILE A 283 14.78 12.11 15.74
C ILE A 283 15.88 12.27 14.71
N TYR A 284 15.94 13.44 14.09
CA TYR A 284 16.88 13.73 13.03
C TYR A 284 18.17 14.34 13.59
N ASN A 285 19.30 13.95 13.01
CA ASN A 285 20.58 14.58 13.24
C ASN A 285 20.72 15.77 12.30
N ARG A 286 20.55 16.99 12.83
CA ARG A 286 20.64 18.23 12.06
C ARG A 286 22.05 18.55 11.54
N ASN A 287 23.08 17.85 12.04
CA ASN A 287 24.47 18.05 11.62
C ASN A 287 24.81 17.28 10.34
N ILE A 288 23.96 16.35 9.91
CA ILE A 288 24.15 15.57 8.68
C ILE A 288 23.04 15.99 7.72
N GLN A 289 23.34 16.99 6.89
CA GLN A 289 22.47 17.47 5.82
C GLN A 289 23.14 17.17 4.49
N ASP A 290 22.44 16.48 3.60
CA ASP A 290 22.84 16.30 2.20
C ASP A 290 22.27 17.42 1.31
N VAL A 291 22.81 17.53 0.09
CA VAL A 291 22.35 18.30 -1.07
C VAL A 291 20.84 18.12 -1.32
N ASN A 292 20.27 16.95 -1.02
CA ASN A 292 18.82 16.69 -1.15
C ASN A 292 18.00 17.00 0.12
N CYS A 293 18.56 17.70 1.12
CA CYS A 293 17.91 18.05 2.38
C CYS A 293 17.42 16.85 3.22
N ASN A 294 17.96 15.66 2.97
CA ASN A 294 17.68 14.49 3.81
C ASN A 294 18.57 14.54 5.05
N TYR A 295 17.94 14.51 6.24
CA TYR A 295 18.64 14.40 7.51
C TYR A 295 18.79 12.93 7.90
N ALA A 296 20.01 12.51 8.25
CA ALA A 296 20.23 11.21 8.86
C ALA A 296 19.56 11.14 10.25
N TYR A 297 19.30 9.93 10.74
CA TYR A 297 18.72 9.73 12.07
C TYR A 297 19.76 9.88 13.18
N ASP A 298 19.35 10.48 14.30
CA ASP A 298 20.11 10.45 15.55
C ASP A 298 19.76 9.16 16.31
N PHE A 299 20.45 8.08 15.96
CA PHE A 299 20.15 6.74 16.46
C PHE A 299 20.25 6.62 17.99
N ASP A 300 21.15 7.36 18.64
CA ASP A 300 21.34 7.29 20.09
C ASP A 300 20.25 8.05 20.84
N LYS A 301 19.85 9.23 20.38
CA LYS A 301 18.68 9.92 20.92
C LYS A 301 17.40 9.14 20.66
N MET A 302 17.26 8.54 19.47
CA MET A 302 16.14 7.65 19.16
C MET A 302 16.09 6.46 20.12
N ARG A 303 17.21 5.79 20.36
CA ARG A 303 17.33 4.66 21.30
C ARG A 303 16.93 5.06 22.71
N THR A 304 17.51 6.14 23.22
CA THR A 304 17.20 6.68 24.56
C THR A 304 15.72 7.02 24.69
N HIS A 305 15.17 7.71 23.69
CA HIS A 305 13.76 8.07 23.66
C HIS A 305 12.84 6.84 23.57
N PHE A 306 13.22 5.83 22.78
CA PHE A 306 12.46 4.60 22.62
C PHE A 306 12.32 3.84 23.93
N TYR A 307 13.45 3.52 24.59
CA TYR A 307 13.43 2.77 25.84
C TYR A 307 12.76 3.53 26.99
N LYS A 308 12.91 4.87 27.04
CA LYS A 308 12.18 5.72 27.99
C LYS A 308 10.66 5.64 27.82
N ASN A 309 10.18 5.43 26.59
CA ASN A 309 8.75 5.44 26.24
C ASN A 309 8.24 4.06 25.79
N LEU A 310 8.94 2.97 26.11
CA LEU A 310 8.64 1.62 25.59
C LEU A 310 7.22 1.16 25.94
N SER A 311 6.73 1.48 27.14
CA SER A 311 5.36 1.17 27.56
C SER A 311 4.32 1.85 26.64
N ILE A 312 4.52 3.13 26.29
CA ILE A 312 3.62 3.89 25.42
C ILE A 312 3.62 3.28 24.00
N TYR A 313 4.80 2.90 23.49
CA TYR A 313 4.91 2.24 22.19
C TYR A 313 4.23 0.86 22.19
N SER A 314 4.32 0.12 23.29
CA SER A 314 3.61 -1.15 23.46
C SER A 314 2.09 -0.97 23.42
N GLU A 315 1.55 0.02 24.14
CA GLU A 315 0.12 0.31 24.11
C GLU A 315 -0.35 0.75 22.71
N ARG A 316 0.42 1.63 22.04
CA ARG A 316 0.14 2.05 20.66
C ARG A 316 0.12 0.87 19.70
N ALA A 317 1.09 -0.04 19.79
CA ALA A 317 1.13 -1.24 18.98
C ALA A 317 -0.11 -2.13 19.22
N MET A 318 -0.52 -2.27 20.48
CA MET A 318 -1.75 -3.00 20.83
C MET A 318 -3.00 -2.34 20.26
N LEU A 319 -3.15 -1.01 20.34
CA LEU A 319 -4.28 -0.30 19.74
C LEU A 319 -4.39 -0.60 18.24
N TRP A 320 -3.28 -0.53 17.49
CA TRP A 320 -3.30 -0.85 16.06
C TRP A 320 -3.57 -2.34 15.81
N ALA A 321 -3.04 -3.25 16.62
CA ALA A 321 -3.33 -4.67 16.50
C ALA A 321 -4.82 -5.00 16.71
N ILE A 322 -5.46 -4.38 17.70
CA ILE A 322 -6.91 -4.52 17.96
C ILE A 322 -7.73 -3.91 16.81
N TYR A 323 -7.27 -2.80 16.23
CA TYR A 323 -7.92 -2.22 15.06
C TYR A 323 -7.94 -3.21 13.89
N TYR A 324 -6.80 -3.84 13.59
CA TYR A 324 -6.67 -4.79 12.49
C TYR A 324 -7.27 -6.18 12.76
N SER A 325 -7.56 -6.55 14.01
CA SER A 325 -8.11 -7.87 14.32
C SER A 325 -9.53 -8.04 13.78
N ARG A 326 -10.01 -9.27 13.69
CA ARG A 326 -11.35 -9.63 13.23
C ARG A 326 -12.28 -10.07 14.38
N ILE A 327 -11.95 -9.68 15.62
CA ILE A 327 -12.82 -9.88 16.79
C ILE A 327 -14.00 -8.91 16.76
N ASP A 328 -15.05 -9.20 17.53
CA ASP A 328 -16.28 -8.41 17.51
C ASP A 328 -16.09 -6.99 18.11
N ASN A 329 -16.96 -6.06 17.72
CA ASN A 329 -16.85 -4.65 18.12
C ASN A 329 -16.98 -4.43 19.63
N ARG A 330 -17.70 -5.29 20.36
CA ARG A 330 -17.84 -5.19 21.83
C ARG A 330 -16.52 -5.56 22.49
N GLN A 331 -15.88 -6.64 22.06
CA GLN A 331 -14.54 -7.03 22.50
C GLN A 331 -13.50 -5.96 22.15
N LYS A 332 -13.48 -5.47 20.90
CA LYS A 332 -12.60 -4.35 20.49
C LYS A 332 -12.76 -3.14 21.40
N THR A 333 -14.00 -2.74 21.69
CA THR A 333 -14.27 -1.58 22.55
C THR A 333 -13.68 -1.75 23.96
N LYS A 334 -13.81 -2.94 24.55
CA LYS A 334 -13.20 -3.25 25.86
C LYS A 334 -11.67 -3.16 25.79
N LEU A 335 -11.05 -3.78 24.78
CA LEU A 335 -9.59 -3.78 24.64
C LEU A 335 -9.04 -2.38 24.34
N PHE A 336 -9.72 -1.58 23.50
CA PHE A 336 -9.30 -0.20 23.25
C PHE A 336 -9.27 0.63 24.52
N LYS A 337 -10.30 0.51 25.38
CA LYS A 337 -10.32 1.18 26.69
C LYS A 337 -9.20 0.69 27.60
N LYS A 338 -8.90 -0.62 27.60
CA LYS A 338 -7.80 -1.23 28.38
C LYS A 338 -6.42 -0.67 28.02
N PHE A 339 -6.16 -0.41 26.73
CA PHE A 339 -4.85 0.06 26.25
C PHE A 339 -4.80 1.57 25.98
N TYR A 340 -5.85 2.32 26.36
CA TYR A 340 -5.83 3.78 26.24
C TYR A 340 -4.95 4.42 27.31
N SER A 341 -4.16 5.41 26.90
CA SER A 341 -3.46 6.34 27.80
C SER A 341 -3.44 7.75 27.20
N HIS A 342 -3.29 8.77 28.03
CA HIS A 342 -3.21 10.16 27.53
C HIS A 342 -2.07 10.38 26.54
N GLU A 343 -0.99 9.61 26.66
CA GLU A 343 0.17 9.65 25.77
C GLU A 343 -0.11 9.04 24.38
N ASN A 344 -1.11 8.16 24.26
CA ASN A 344 -1.46 7.50 23.00
C ASN A 344 -2.76 8.01 22.35
N TYR A 345 -3.27 9.14 22.85
CA TYR A 345 -4.56 9.73 22.46
C TYR A 345 -4.75 9.87 20.95
N PHE A 346 -3.71 10.30 20.22
CA PHE A 346 -3.81 10.51 18.78
C PHE A 346 -4.09 9.21 18.01
N SER A 347 -3.45 8.10 18.42
CA SER A 347 -3.69 6.78 17.81
C SER A 347 -5.10 6.30 18.13
N PHE A 348 -5.53 6.42 19.40
CA PHE A 348 -6.87 6.06 19.83
C PHE A 348 -7.95 6.84 19.06
N PHE A 349 -7.84 8.16 19.00
CA PHE A 349 -8.77 9.03 18.28
C PHE A 349 -8.83 8.70 16.78
N THR A 350 -7.67 8.52 16.15
CA THR A 350 -7.59 8.11 14.73
C THR A 350 -8.32 6.79 14.48
N ILE A 351 -8.12 5.80 15.34
CA ILE A 351 -8.79 4.50 15.26
C ILE A 351 -10.30 4.63 15.46
N ALA A 352 -10.74 5.37 16.50
CA ALA A 352 -12.14 5.59 16.79
C ALA A 352 -12.89 6.24 15.60
N LYS A 353 -12.27 7.23 14.94
CA LYS A 353 -12.79 7.84 13.70
C LYS A 353 -12.87 6.83 12.56
N ARG A 354 -11.82 6.03 12.33
CA ARG A 354 -11.80 5.02 11.26
C ARG A 354 -12.87 3.95 11.44
N LEU A 355 -13.12 3.54 12.69
CA LEU A 355 -14.18 2.60 13.03
C LEU A 355 -15.58 3.23 13.07
N LYS A 356 -15.68 4.57 12.98
CA LYS A 356 -16.92 5.33 13.19
C LYS A 356 -17.60 4.98 14.52
N SER A 357 -16.81 4.71 15.56
CA SER A 357 -17.32 4.26 16.86
C SER A 357 -17.64 5.44 17.77
N ILE A 358 -18.93 5.81 17.85
CA ILE A 358 -19.41 6.87 18.74
C ILE A 358 -19.07 6.56 20.20
N THR A 359 -19.17 5.29 20.61
CA THR A 359 -18.85 4.86 21.98
C THR A 359 -17.40 5.14 22.36
N LEU A 360 -16.44 4.89 21.46
CA LEU A 360 -15.03 5.19 21.72
C LEU A 360 -14.78 6.71 21.72
N LEU A 361 -15.44 7.46 20.85
CA LEU A 361 -15.32 8.93 20.82
C LEU A 361 -15.88 9.59 22.08
N LYS A 362 -17.01 9.10 22.62
CA LYS A 362 -17.57 9.56 23.90
C LYS A 362 -16.61 9.27 25.05
N PHE A 363 -16.10 8.03 25.14
CA PHE A 363 -15.09 7.67 26.12
C PHE A 363 -13.86 8.58 26.02
N TYR A 364 -13.34 8.82 24.82
CA TYR A 364 -12.21 9.72 24.62
C TYR A 364 -12.48 11.14 25.13
N LYS A 365 -13.67 11.69 24.84
CA LYS A 365 -14.10 13.01 25.31
C LYS A 365 -14.11 13.07 26.85
N GLU A 366 -14.73 12.10 27.52
CA GLU A 366 -14.77 12.00 28.98
C GLU A 366 -13.36 11.98 29.58
N GLN A 367 -12.44 11.23 28.97
CA GLN A 367 -11.05 11.19 29.43
C GLN A 367 -10.35 12.55 29.26
N GLN A 368 -10.63 13.34 28.21
CA GLN A 368 -10.03 14.67 28.08
C GLN A 368 -10.58 15.68 29.09
N GLU A 369 -11.86 15.57 29.47
CA GLU A 369 -12.48 16.43 30.48
C GLU A 369 -11.97 16.15 31.90
N LEU A 370 -11.54 14.92 32.17
CA LEU A 370 -10.94 14.50 33.44
C LEU A 370 -9.43 14.80 33.52
N ALA A 371 -8.78 15.08 32.40
CA ALA A 371 -7.35 15.36 32.38
C ALA A 371 -7.07 16.77 32.92
N PRO A 372 -6.02 16.96 33.74
CA PRO A 372 -5.60 18.31 34.09
C PRO A 372 -5.25 19.10 32.82
N PRO A 373 -5.48 20.42 32.79
CA PRO A 373 -5.13 21.25 31.64
C PRO A 373 -3.64 21.05 31.33
N ARG A 374 -3.34 20.57 30.12
CA ARG A 374 -1.95 20.39 29.71
C ARG A 374 -1.30 21.78 29.67
N PRO A 375 -0.13 21.98 30.29
CA PRO A 375 0.64 23.19 30.03
C PRO A 375 0.86 23.27 28.53
N HIS A 376 0.61 24.43 27.94
CA HIS A 376 0.79 24.68 26.51
C HIS A 376 2.19 24.24 26.09
N LEU A 377 2.29 23.05 25.50
CA LEU A 377 3.47 22.64 24.77
C LEU A 377 3.45 23.48 23.49
N HIS A 378 4.26 24.53 23.46
CA HIS A 378 4.72 25.11 22.21
C HIS A 378 5.40 23.98 21.43
N GLU A 379 4.66 23.38 20.50
CA GLU A 379 5.25 22.61 19.41
C GLU A 379 5.96 23.63 18.52
N ASP A 380 7.25 23.87 18.80
CA ASP A 380 8.12 24.51 17.82
C ASP A 380 8.20 23.58 16.60
N SER A 381 7.57 24.07 15.54
CA SER A 381 7.45 23.50 14.19
C SER A 381 8.78 23.16 13.54
#